data_AF-A0A0W8CY87-F1
#
_entry.id   AF-A0A0W8CY87-F1
#
_cell.length_a   1.000
_cell.length_b   1.000
_cell.length_c   1.000
_cell.angle_alpha   90.00
_cell.angle_beta   90.00
_cell.angle_gamma   90.00
#
_symmetry.space_group_name_H-M   'P 1'
#
loop_
_entity.id
_entity.type
_entity.pdbx_description
1 polymer ?
#
loop_
_entity_poly.entity_id
_entity_poly.type
_entity_poly.pdbx_seq_one_letter_code
_entity_poly.pdbx_strand_id
1 'polypeptide(L)'
;MPAKIALATCLYAAAASAETVNFINKCSFPIELYHSQSGSAASKVADIPVGSSHTEDVTGPAHMYRHTADTSATLVELACDGTLWYDLSVIPPMPGYCSSYEECKKGGKKGFNVPISIQPKENIGKGTCSALFCAADDKQSCADAYHFPMDNIKTHSCPVGTELDVTFCYADGGDQTQQQDQTQQQDQTQQQDQHQTDQSYPASTTAAPSQEERGATQDGSQQQQQQQQQQDQGTVQSYAALGKVKAKYEYKGKNAGNVPGSYNRVTDLGSCTKEPVQVNSPVGPMCEPVSLIFRGPLEIHNIAVYSDEGGNGSWPRVSSYSSKDGTVDNLTFMNNKNIDYSGQNKHGPQGYASADGKDKADEPTVFSGELAEASDPTKIGGGPGISTGVEINIMTGEKCNGDCLGFSGDNDYKGWGGGKKAFVTEVKMPKGTTPDQPAIWMLNAQVMHSNQYGCNCRGMGPVGGCGELDIAEVIETNIKRDKVTTHYYFYDGTVLSPGGDNFAPRSYDSNTIYLTLIDDSNDGLIKIVELESFDFSQTDLGSLYQQLVDC
;
A
#
# COMPACT_ATOMS: atom_id res chain seq x y z
N MET A 1 29.17 -15.34 55.11
CA MET A 1 28.25 -14.40 54.42
C MET A 1 28.92 -13.97 53.13
N PRO A 2 28.37 -14.29 51.94
CA PRO A 2 28.85 -13.74 50.67
C PRO A 2 28.22 -12.35 50.41
N ALA A 3 28.89 -11.49 49.65
CA ALA A 3 28.37 -10.18 49.28
C ALA A 3 27.33 -10.27 48.16
N LYS A 4 26.35 -9.35 48.17
CA LYS A 4 25.49 -9.10 47.00
C LYS A 4 26.21 -8.13 46.06
N ILE A 5 26.43 -8.54 44.81
CA ILE A 5 26.78 -7.63 43.72
C ILE A 5 25.48 -7.32 42.98
N ALA A 6 25.15 -6.04 42.84
CA ALA A 6 24.07 -5.57 41.97
C ALA A 6 24.68 -5.10 40.66
N LEU A 7 24.32 -5.74 39.54
CA LEU A 7 24.61 -5.19 38.21
C LEU A 7 23.58 -4.10 37.92
N ALA A 8 24.05 -2.86 37.72
CA ALA A 8 23.26 -1.80 37.12
C ALA A 8 23.36 -1.91 35.59
N THR A 9 22.34 -2.45 34.95
CA THR A 9 22.23 -2.45 33.49
C THR A 9 21.75 -1.09 33.00
N CYS A 10 22.68 -0.22 32.59
CA CYS A 10 22.33 1.00 31.87
C CYS A 10 21.70 0.64 30.52
N LEU A 11 20.38 0.82 30.38
CA LEU A 11 19.76 0.85 29.07
C LEU A 11 20.20 2.12 28.33
N TYR A 12 21.06 1.95 27.34
CA TYR A 12 21.16 2.93 26.26
C TYR A 12 19.90 2.80 25.40
N ALA A 13 18.87 3.57 25.74
CA ALA A 13 17.84 3.89 24.77
C ALA A 13 18.50 4.70 23.65
N ALA A 14 18.40 4.23 22.41
CA ALA A 14 18.68 5.07 21.27
C ALA A 14 17.55 6.10 21.19
N ALA A 15 17.83 7.32 21.64
CA ALA A 15 16.92 8.44 21.40
C ALA A 15 16.85 8.66 19.89
N ALA A 16 15.64 8.57 19.31
CA ALA A 16 15.40 9.16 18.01
C ALA A 16 15.65 10.67 18.13
N SER A 17 16.29 11.26 17.14
CA SER A 17 16.51 12.71 17.07
C SER A 17 15.17 13.38 16.80
N ALA A 18 14.51 13.85 17.85
CA ALA A 18 13.38 14.75 17.71
C ALA A 18 13.90 16.13 17.27
N GLU A 19 13.27 16.70 16.25
CA GLU A 19 13.58 18.03 15.75
C GLU A 19 12.55 19.01 16.30
N THR A 20 13.00 20.05 17.02
CA THR A 20 12.11 21.02 17.66
C THR A 20 11.56 22.01 16.63
N VAL A 21 10.24 22.07 16.49
CA VAL A 21 9.56 22.95 15.53
C VAL A 21 8.66 23.94 16.26
N ASN A 22 8.92 25.24 16.09
CA ASN A 22 8.18 26.31 16.73
C ASN A 22 7.21 26.95 15.73
N PHE A 23 5.92 26.73 15.94
CA PHE A 23 4.83 27.33 15.18
C PHE A 23 4.50 28.71 15.76
N ILE A 24 4.79 29.77 15.02
CA ILE A 24 4.70 31.17 15.45
C ILE A 24 3.53 31.84 14.74
N ASN A 25 2.59 32.42 15.49
CA ASN A 25 1.42 33.11 14.92
C ASN A 25 1.63 34.64 14.87
N LYS A 26 1.88 35.19 13.66
CA LYS A 26 1.86 36.65 13.41
C LYS A 26 0.55 37.15 12.78
N CYS A 27 -0.45 36.28 12.60
CA CYS A 27 -1.74 36.63 12.02
C CYS A 27 -2.55 37.55 12.94
N SER A 28 -3.52 38.27 12.38
CA SER A 28 -4.52 39.05 13.14
C SER A 28 -5.62 38.18 13.79
N PHE A 29 -5.53 36.86 13.65
CA PHE A 29 -6.47 35.83 14.11
C PHE A 29 -5.71 34.65 14.74
N PRO A 30 -6.35 33.84 15.63
CA PRO A 30 -5.72 32.65 16.18
C PRO A 30 -5.52 31.57 15.12
N ILE A 31 -4.38 30.87 15.15
CA ILE A 31 -4.11 29.72 14.30
C ILE A 31 -4.59 28.46 15.01
N GLU A 32 -5.68 27.88 14.53
CA GLU A 32 -5.97 26.46 14.75
C GLU A 32 -4.89 25.64 14.03
N LEU A 33 -3.96 25.02 14.75
CA LEU A 33 -2.90 24.18 14.19
C LEU A 33 -3.39 22.73 14.10
N TYR A 34 -3.53 22.25 12.87
CA TYR A 34 -3.86 20.86 12.58
C TYR A 34 -2.62 20.09 12.12
N HIS A 35 -2.49 18.84 12.59
CA HIS A 35 -1.41 17.92 12.26
C HIS A 35 -1.96 16.56 11.82
N SER A 36 -1.32 15.96 10.82
CA SER A 36 -1.47 14.57 10.39
C SER A 36 -0.09 13.98 10.10
N GLN A 37 0.13 12.71 10.46
CA GLN A 37 1.37 11.98 10.13
C GLN A 37 1.07 10.71 9.33
N SER A 38 1.88 10.38 8.33
CA SER A 38 1.81 9.12 7.57
C SER A 38 0.42 8.78 7.01
N GLY A 39 -0.32 9.80 6.55
CA GLY A 39 -1.67 9.66 6.00
C GLY A 39 -2.81 9.50 7.00
N SER A 40 -2.54 9.61 8.31
CA SER A 40 -3.59 9.68 9.34
C SER A 40 -4.49 10.93 9.17
N ALA A 41 -5.71 10.86 9.73
CA ALA A 41 -6.64 11.99 9.69
C ALA A 41 -6.09 13.20 10.46
N ALA A 42 -6.16 14.39 9.85
CA ALA A 42 -5.67 15.61 10.47
C ALA A 42 -6.47 15.99 11.73
N SER A 43 -5.77 16.13 12.86
CA SER A 43 -6.33 16.46 14.17
C SER A 43 -5.81 17.81 14.66
N LYS A 44 -6.59 18.54 15.47
CA LYS A 44 -6.14 19.82 16.03
C LYS A 44 -5.23 19.56 17.22
N VAL A 45 -3.96 19.97 17.09
CA VAL A 45 -2.95 19.82 18.15
C VAL A 45 -2.84 21.06 19.04
N ALA A 46 -3.07 22.25 18.49
CA ALA A 46 -3.05 23.51 19.25
C ALA A 46 -4.01 24.57 18.71
N ASP A 47 -4.38 25.52 19.57
CA ASP A 47 -4.91 26.82 19.21
C ASP A 47 -3.86 27.87 19.59
N ILE A 48 -3.16 28.44 18.61
CA ILE A 48 -2.07 29.40 18.82
C ILE A 48 -2.63 30.83 18.83
N PRO A 49 -2.65 31.55 19.97
CA PRO A 49 -3.16 32.92 20.01
C PRO A 49 -2.32 33.90 19.17
N VAL A 50 -2.92 35.04 18.82
CA VAL A 50 -2.24 36.12 18.10
C VAL A 50 -0.96 36.55 18.84
N GLY A 51 0.17 36.60 18.14
CA GLY A 51 1.47 36.98 18.69
C GLY A 51 2.11 35.94 19.62
N SER A 52 1.57 34.72 19.68
CA SER A 52 2.09 33.60 20.49
C SER A 52 2.74 32.53 19.62
N SER A 53 3.40 31.56 20.27
CA SER A 53 3.95 30.38 19.62
C SER A 53 3.53 29.09 20.34
N HIS A 54 3.59 27.98 19.60
CA HIS A 54 3.45 26.61 20.09
C HIS A 54 4.63 25.78 19.58
N THR A 55 5.05 24.75 20.29
CA THR A 55 6.24 23.95 19.94
C THR A 55 5.89 22.47 19.90
N GLU A 56 6.34 21.77 18.86
CA GLU A 56 6.22 20.33 18.67
C GLU A 56 7.60 19.70 18.55
N ASP A 57 7.74 18.46 19.04
CA ASP A 57 8.92 17.62 18.87
C ASP A 57 8.66 16.60 17.73
N VAL A 58 9.35 16.74 16.60
CA VAL A 58 9.04 16.00 15.36
C VAL A 58 9.95 14.79 15.17
N THR A 59 9.37 13.59 15.06
CA THR A 59 10.09 12.32 14.82
C THR A 59 9.37 11.42 13.82
N GLY A 60 10.11 10.89 12.84
CA GLY A 60 9.59 9.97 11.83
C GLY A 60 9.17 10.66 10.53
N PRO A 61 8.60 9.89 9.59
CA PRO A 61 8.28 10.38 8.25
C PRO A 61 6.95 11.15 8.20
N ALA A 62 6.78 11.90 7.10
CA ALA A 62 5.50 12.35 6.56
C ALA A 62 4.55 13.06 7.55
N HIS A 63 5.06 14.03 8.31
CA HIS A 63 4.23 14.99 9.03
C HIS A 63 3.73 16.08 8.08
N MET A 64 2.45 16.42 8.16
CA MET A 64 1.84 17.58 7.50
C MET A 64 1.16 18.46 8.55
N TYR A 65 1.54 19.74 8.61
CA TYR A 65 0.92 20.75 9.47
C TYR A 65 0.22 21.81 8.62
N ARG A 66 -0.93 22.31 9.10
CA ARG A 66 -1.70 23.36 8.42
C ARG A 66 -2.57 24.17 9.37
N HIS A 67 -3.07 25.31 8.90
CA HIS A 67 -4.10 26.08 9.58
C HIS A 67 -5.51 25.56 9.23
N THR A 68 -6.34 25.30 10.25
CA THR A 68 -7.72 24.77 10.19
C THR A 68 -7.84 23.32 9.68
N ALA A 69 -9.03 22.75 9.86
CA ALA A 69 -9.37 21.43 9.32
C ALA A 69 -9.42 21.38 7.79
N ASP A 70 -9.58 22.51 7.09
CA ASP A 70 -9.72 22.54 5.63
C ASP A 70 -8.50 21.91 4.95
N THR A 71 -8.74 21.15 3.89
CA THR A 71 -7.69 20.52 3.07
C THR A 71 -7.17 21.46 1.99
N SER A 72 -7.89 22.55 1.66
CA SER A 72 -7.45 23.57 0.70
C SER A 72 -6.58 24.65 1.36
N ALA A 73 -5.59 24.19 2.15
CA ALA A 73 -4.73 25.02 3.00
C ALA A 73 -3.27 24.98 2.53
N THR A 74 -2.51 25.99 2.94
CA THR A 74 -1.05 26.00 2.79
C THR A 74 -0.46 24.93 3.72
N LEU A 75 0.34 24.00 3.20
CA LEU A 75 0.93 22.92 3.99
C LEU A 75 2.39 23.21 4.35
N VAL A 76 2.78 22.72 5.53
CA VAL A 76 4.16 22.54 6.01
C VAL A 76 4.38 21.05 6.10
N GLU A 77 5.26 20.50 5.26
CA GLU A 77 5.52 19.07 5.17
C GLU A 77 6.91 18.78 5.73
N LEU A 78 7.04 17.82 6.66
CA LEU A 78 8.27 17.51 7.40
C LEU A 78 8.50 16.00 7.51
N ALA A 79 9.78 15.58 7.54
CA ALA A 79 10.19 14.25 7.96
C ALA A 79 11.52 14.29 8.72
N CYS A 80 11.62 13.53 9.82
CA CYS A 80 12.90 13.25 10.48
C CYS A 80 13.14 11.74 10.55
N ASP A 81 13.95 11.23 9.63
CA ASP A 81 14.26 9.80 9.48
C ASP A 81 15.79 9.51 9.51
N GLY A 82 16.56 10.41 10.15
CA GLY A 82 18.02 10.45 10.09
C GLY A 82 18.57 11.60 9.25
N THR A 83 17.69 12.30 8.55
CA THR A 83 17.87 13.66 8.01
C THR A 83 16.59 14.46 8.32
N LEU A 84 16.68 15.77 8.54
CA LEU A 84 15.50 16.64 8.62
C LEU A 84 15.15 17.12 7.22
N TRP A 85 14.09 16.57 6.63
CA TRP A 85 13.50 17.01 5.37
C TRP A 85 12.32 17.94 5.64
N TYR A 86 12.16 18.96 4.81
CA TYR A 86 11.04 19.90 4.91
C TYR A 86 10.75 20.61 3.59
N ASP A 87 9.48 20.95 3.39
CA ASP A 87 9.05 21.89 2.34
C ASP A 87 7.71 22.55 2.68
N LEU A 88 7.30 23.44 1.78
CA LEU A 88 5.99 24.06 1.74
C LEU A 88 5.24 23.54 0.52
N SER A 89 3.92 23.41 0.61
CA SER A 89 3.10 22.98 -0.53
C SER A 89 1.83 23.81 -0.66
N VAL A 90 1.52 24.17 -1.92
CA VAL A 90 0.28 24.84 -2.31
C VAL A 90 -0.50 24.07 -3.39
N ILE A 91 -0.29 22.76 -3.43
CA ILE A 91 -1.05 21.83 -4.28
C ILE A 91 -2.49 21.72 -3.71
N PRO A 92 -3.55 22.00 -4.49
CA PRO A 92 -4.92 21.84 -4.03
C PRO A 92 -5.27 20.38 -3.74
N PRO A 93 -6.13 20.08 -2.75
CA PRO A 93 -6.42 18.72 -2.35
C PRO A 93 -7.28 17.97 -3.37
N MET A 94 -6.76 16.82 -3.83
CA MET A 94 -7.27 16.05 -4.98
C MET A 94 -7.32 16.88 -6.27
N PRO A 95 -6.16 17.29 -6.82
CA PRO A 95 -6.09 18.12 -8.04
C PRO A 95 -6.25 17.30 -9.33
N GLY A 96 -6.29 15.96 -9.23
CA GLY A 96 -6.10 15.05 -10.36
C GLY A 96 -4.63 14.93 -10.74
N TYR A 97 -4.35 14.43 -11.96
CA TYR A 97 -3.02 14.56 -12.54
C TYR A 97 -2.81 16.01 -12.99
N CYS A 98 -1.71 16.64 -12.54
CA CYS A 98 -1.35 17.99 -12.93
C CYS A 98 0.16 18.19 -13.02
N SER A 99 0.59 18.95 -14.03
CA SER A 99 2.00 19.17 -14.41
C SER A 99 2.49 20.61 -14.21
N SER A 100 1.65 21.48 -13.66
CA SER A 100 1.94 22.90 -13.43
C SER A 100 1.00 23.51 -12.39
N TYR A 101 1.41 24.62 -11.78
CA TYR A 101 0.61 25.44 -10.86
C TYR A 101 -0.80 25.74 -11.42
N GLU A 102 -0.82 26.21 -12.67
CA GLU A 102 -2.02 26.60 -13.40
C GLU A 102 -2.93 25.41 -13.70
N GLU A 103 -2.36 24.19 -13.79
CA GLU A 103 -3.12 22.96 -14.02
C GLU A 103 -3.73 22.40 -12.74
N CYS A 104 -2.99 22.34 -11.64
CA CYS A 104 -3.53 21.81 -10.39
C CYS A 104 -4.70 22.66 -9.85
N LYS A 105 -4.73 23.97 -10.16
CA LYS A 105 -5.78 24.90 -9.73
C LYS A 105 -7.01 24.94 -10.65
N LYS A 106 -7.04 24.14 -11.74
CA LYS A 106 -8.24 23.95 -12.60
C LYS A 106 -9.47 23.47 -11.82
N GLY A 107 -9.27 22.74 -10.71
CA GLY A 107 -10.34 22.25 -9.83
C GLY A 107 -11.01 23.31 -8.94
N GLY A 108 -10.63 24.59 -9.03
CA GLY A 108 -11.24 25.70 -8.29
C GLY A 108 -10.89 25.79 -6.80
N LYS A 109 -10.23 24.76 -6.24
CA LYS A 109 -9.59 24.81 -4.91
C LYS A 109 -8.21 25.47 -5.00
N LYS A 110 -7.74 26.02 -3.88
CA LYS A 110 -6.51 26.83 -3.81
C LYS A 110 -5.27 26.05 -3.39
N GLY A 111 -5.37 25.18 -2.37
CA GLY A 111 -4.18 24.72 -1.65
C GLY A 111 -3.44 25.84 -0.91
N PHE A 112 -4.10 26.98 -0.66
CA PHE A 112 -3.53 28.10 0.09
C PHE A 112 -4.64 28.76 0.89
N ASN A 113 -4.36 29.04 2.16
CA ASN A 113 -5.25 29.79 3.06
C ASN A 113 -4.54 30.83 3.93
N VAL A 114 -3.24 30.64 4.22
CA VAL A 114 -2.45 31.54 5.09
C VAL A 114 -1.00 31.64 4.58
N PRO A 115 -0.33 32.80 4.66
CA PRO A 115 1.09 32.90 4.34
C PRO A 115 1.93 32.11 5.34
N ILE A 116 2.95 31.37 4.89
CA ILE A 116 3.85 30.61 5.78
C ILE A 116 5.32 30.78 5.34
N SER A 117 6.23 30.92 6.31
CA SER A 117 7.67 30.72 6.10
C SER A 117 8.23 29.64 7.02
N ILE A 118 9.14 28.80 6.52
CA ILE A 118 9.96 27.89 7.34
C ILE A 118 11.37 28.46 7.43
N GLN A 119 11.94 28.58 8.62
CA GLN A 119 13.28 29.12 8.85
C GLN A 119 14.09 28.21 9.77
N PRO A 120 15.11 27.49 9.25
CA PRO A 120 16.07 26.77 10.09
C PRO A 120 16.88 27.76 10.94
N LYS A 121 17.01 27.52 12.25
CA LYS A 121 17.80 28.39 13.14
C LYS A 121 19.30 28.23 12.97
N GLU A 122 19.73 27.06 12.49
CA GLU A 122 21.13 26.72 12.29
C GLU A 122 21.30 25.86 11.03
N ASN A 123 22.54 25.44 10.76
CA ASN A 123 22.93 24.61 9.62
C ASN A 123 22.63 25.15 8.21
N ILE A 124 22.06 26.36 8.10
CA ILE A 124 21.81 27.11 6.85
C ILE A 124 23.04 27.05 5.93
N GLY A 125 22.81 26.72 4.65
CA GLY A 125 23.85 26.58 3.62
C GLY A 125 24.54 25.21 3.57
N LYS A 126 24.21 24.27 4.48
CA LYS A 126 24.64 22.86 4.36
C LYS A 126 23.64 22.08 3.52
N GLY A 127 24.07 21.51 2.40
CA GLY A 127 23.16 20.77 1.50
C GLY A 127 22.08 21.68 0.92
N THR A 128 20.81 21.33 1.11
CA THR A 128 19.65 22.19 0.79
C THR A 128 19.01 22.79 2.04
N CYS A 129 19.81 23.17 3.04
CA CYS A 129 19.29 23.79 4.28
C CYS A 129 19.15 25.32 4.07
N SER A 130 17.92 25.82 3.88
CA SER A 130 17.62 27.24 3.68
C SER A 130 16.20 27.60 4.10
N ALA A 131 15.93 28.88 4.35
CA ALA A 131 14.58 29.36 4.62
C ALA A 131 13.68 29.29 3.37
N LEU A 132 12.39 29.02 3.57
CA LEU A 132 11.36 28.90 2.52
C LEU A 132 10.20 29.87 2.79
N PHE A 133 9.65 30.45 1.73
CA PHE A 133 8.69 31.55 1.81
C PHE A 133 7.49 31.36 0.87
N CYS A 134 6.27 31.38 1.43
CA CYS A 134 5.01 31.33 0.70
C CYS A 134 4.07 32.47 1.11
N ALA A 135 4.15 33.62 0.42
CA ALA A 135 3.44 34.84 0.80
C ALA A 135 1.97 34.87 0.35
N ALA A 136 1.64 34.22 -0.76
CA ALA A 136 0.31 34.30 -1.36
C ALA A 136 -0.02 33.07 -2.23
N ASP A 137 -1.28 32.96 -2.63
CA ASP A 137 -1.82 32.02 -3.63
C ASP A 137 -1.36 32.38 -5.07
N ASP A 138 -0.06 32.56 -5.26
CA ASP A 138 0.59 33.01 -6.50
C ASP A 138 1.94 32.31 -6.72
N LYS A 139 2.25 32.04 -7.99
CA LYS A 139 3.44 31.30 -8.45
C LYS A 139 4.76 32.00 -8.12
N GLN A 140 4.80 33.33 -8.15
CA GLN A 140 6.02 34.10 -7.86
C GLN A 140 6.17 34.38 -6.36
N SER A 141 5.05 34.66 -5.69
CA SER A 141 4.97 35.00 -4.27
C SER A 141 5.11 33.78 -3.34
N CYS A 142 4.96 32.58 -3.89
CA CYS A 142 5.14 31.30 -3.21
C CYS A 142 6.06 30.37 -4.02
N ALA A 143 7.13 30.93 -4.59
CA ALA A 143 8.03 30.22 -5.50
C ALA A 143 8.83 29.08 -4.82
N ASP A 144 8.95 29.08 -3.49
CA ASP A 144 9.71 28.06 -2.74
C ASP A 144 8.89 26.80 -2.46
N ALA A 145 7.57 26.83 -2.67
CA ALA A 145 6.66 25.72 -2.39
C ALA A 145 6.44 24.80 -3.60
N TYR A 146 5.99 23.57 -3.32
CA TYR A 146 5.41 22.65 -4.29
C TYR A 146 4.19 23.25 -4.98
N HIS A 147 4.24 23.37 -6.32
CA HIS A 147 3.14 23.85 -7.14
C HIS A 147 2.34 22.73 -7.82
N PHE A 148 2.96 21.56 -7.99
CA PHE A 148 2.38 20.36 -8.61
C PHE A 148 3.15 19.11 -8.14
N PRO A 149 2.57 17.90 -8.15
CA PRO A 149 3.16 16.72 -7.49
C PRO A 149 4.54 16.25 -7.99
N MET A 150 5.02 16.76 -9.13
CA MET A 150 6.32 16.42 -9.73
C MET A 150 7.32 17.58 -9.66
N ASP A 151 7.07 18.59 -8.85
CA ASP A 151 7.94 19.76 -8.63
C ASP A 151 9.13 19.39 -7.71
N ASN A 152 9.85 18.33 -8.06
CA ASN A 152 10.79 17.59 -7.18
C ASN A 152 12.11 18.32 -6.90
N ILE A 153 12.11 19.65 -7.00
CA ILE A 153 13.20 20.56 -6.65
C ILE A 153 12.87 21.40 -5.40
N LYS A 154 11.71 21.18 -4.76
CA LYS A 154 11.21 21.98 -3.63
C LYS A 154 11.51 21.38 -2.26
N THR A 155 11.84 20.09 -2.16
CA THR A 155 12.25 19.48 -0.89
C THR A 155 13.61 20.01 -0.42
N HIS A 156 13.64 20.57 0.77
CA HIS A 156 14.84 21.08 1.43
C HIS A 156 15.27 20.13 2.57
N SER A 157 16.54 20.22 2.97
CA SER A 157 17.14 19.26 3.91
C SER A 157 18.17 19.91 4.82
N CYS A 158 18.08 19.64 6.12
CA CYS A 158 19.06 20.06 7.12
C CYS A 158 19.61 18.82 7.86
N PRO A 159 20.83 18.91 8.42
CA PRO A 159 21.34 17.92 9.38
C PRO A 159 20.39 17.76 10.58
N VAL A 160 20.34 16.56 11.15
CA VAL A 160 19.59 16.30 12.40
C VAL A 160 20.10 17.16 13.56
N GLY A 161 19.19 17.53 14.47
CA GLY A 161 19.39 18.53 15.52
C GLY A 161 19.24 19.98 15.05
N THR A 162 18.48 20.25 13.99
CA THR A 162 18.25 21.61 13.47
C THR A 162 16.85 22.10 13.84
N GLU A 163 16.76 23.02 14.80
CA GLU A 163 15.47 23.65 15.13
C GLU A 163 14.89 24.44 13.94
N LEU A 164 13.57 24.37 13.76
CA LEU A 164 12.83 25.16 12.77
C LEU A 164 11.88 26.17 13.44
N ASP A 165 11.78 27.37 12.86
CA ASP A 165 10.71 28.32 13.14
C ASP A 165 9.75 28.40 11.93
N VAL A 166 8.49 28.02 12.17
CA VAL A 166 7.41 28.02 11.18
C VAL A 166 6.49 29.20 11.48
N THR A 167 6.55 30.26 10.68
CA THR A 167 5.81 31.51 10.94
C THR A 167 4.58 31.65 10.04
N PHE A 168 3.39 31.63 10.64
CA PHE A 168 2.12 31.97 9.99
C PHE A 168 1.97 33.49 9.86
N CYS A 169 1.43 33.95 8.73
CA CYS A 169 1.27 35.35 8.33
C CYS A 169 2.57 36.17 8.38
N TYR A 170 3.71 35.54 8.08
CA TYR A 170 5.01 36.23 8.08
C TYR A 170 5.05 37.47 7.15
N ALA A 171 4.25 37.48 6.08
CA ALA A 171 4.17 38.54 5.08
C ALA A 171 3.16 39.66 5.43
N ASP A 172 2.26 39.46 6.39
CA ASP A 172 1.26 40.47 6.79
C ASP A 172 1.84 41.52 7.77
N GLY A 173 2.99 41.22 8.37
CA GLY A 173 3.80 42.19 9.09
C GLY A 173 4.64 43.02 8.13
N GLY A 174 4.46 44.35 8.14
CA GLY A 174 5.10 45.29 7.21
C GLY A 174 6.60 45.51 7.44
N ASP A 175 7.44 44.49 7.28
CA ASP A 175 8.90 44.54 7.40
C ASP A 175 9.59 43.93 6.17
N GLN A 176 9.54 44.63 5.04
CA GLN A 176 10.11 44.20 3.75
C GLN A 176 11.63 44.38 3.67
N THR A 177 12.41 43.77 4.58
CA THR A 177 13.86 44.03 4.70
C THR A 177 14.79 42.81 4.73
N GLN A 178 14.42 41.68 4.09
CA GLN A 178 15.35 40.53 3.91
C GLN A 178 15.48 39.92 2.49
N GLN A 179 14.73 40.38 1.48
CA GLN A 179 14.68 39.72 0.16
C GLN A 179 15.71 40.22 -0.89
N GLN A 180 16.94 40.58 -0.51
CA GLN A 180 17.84 41.25 -1.47
C GLN A 180 19.37 40.99 -1.42
N ASP A 181 19.91 40.18 -0.49
CA ASP A 181 21.37 40.18 -0.21
C ASP A 181 22.12 38.86 -0.49
N GLN A 182 21.70 38.07 -1.47
CA GLN A 182 22.44 36.86 -1.93
C GLN A 182 22.65 36.72 -3.45
N THR A 183 22.09 37.60 -4.28
CA THR A 183 22.07 37.45 -5.75
C THR A 183 23.30 38.00 -6.49
N GLN A 184 24.39 38.39 -5.80
CA GLN A 184 25.56 39.07 -6.42
C GLN A 184 26.91 38.33 -6.30
N GLN A 185 26.93 36.99 -6.30
CA GLN A 185 28.22 36.26 -6.21
C GLN A 185 28.39 35.01 -7.09
N GLN A 186 27.65 34.88 -8.20
CA GLN A 186 27.79 33.74 -9.13
C GLN A 186 28.03 34.08 -10.62
N ASP A 187 28.13 35.35 -11.02
CA ASP A 187 28.40 35.70 -12.44
C ASP A 187 29.68 36.53 -12.63
N GLN A 188 30.83 35.82 -12.64
CA GLN A 188 31.99 36.23 -13.43
C GLN A 188 33.00 35.09 -13.65
N THR A 189 33.65 35.13 -14.82
CA THR A 189 34.81 34.30 -15.23
C THR A 189 34.61 32.78 -15.37
N GLN A 190 33.98 32.38 -16.47
CA GLN A 190 34.57 31.30 -17.29
C GLN A 190 35.56 31.90 -18.31
N GLN A 191 36.51 31.08 -18.80
CA GLN A 191 37.54 31.40 -19.80
C GLN A 191 38.64 32.37 -19.25
N GLN A 192 39.95 32.13 -19.41
CA GLN A 192 40.68 31.52 -20.54
C GLN A 192 41.93 30.69 -20.15
N ASP A 193 42.31 29.82 -21.10
CA ASP A 193 43.66 29.40 -21.56
C ASP A 193 44.70 28.61 -20.72
N GLN A 194 44.95 27.43 -21.29
CA GLN A 194 46.11 26.53 -21.30
C GLN A 194 47.52 27.10 -21.00
N HIS A 195 48.29 26.37 -20.17
CA HIS A 195 49.53 25.73 -20.66
C HIS A 195 49.98 24.51 -19.82
N GLN A 196 51.03 23.82 -20.30
CA GLN A 196 51.38 22.42 -19.99
C GLN A 196 52.84 22.27 -19.48
N THR A 197 53.11 21.36 -18.52
CA THR A 197 54.32 20.48 -18.48
C THR A 197 54.27 19.38 -17.40
N ASP A 198 55.12 18.36 -17.56
CA ASP A 198 55.21 17.04 -16.87
C ASP A 198 55.56 17.09 -15.35
N GLN A 199 55.35 16.05 -14.51
CA GLN A 199 56.07 14.76 -14.53
C GLN A 199 55.47 13.58 -13.72
N SER A 200 55.61 12.37 -14.30
CA SER A 200 55.84 11.03 -13.72
C SER A 200 54.95 10.41 -12.60
N TYR A 201 54.21 9.35 -12.98
CA TYR A 201 54.32 7.90 -12.57
C TYR A 201 54.74 7.47 -11.14
N PRO A 202 54.40 6.23 -10.67
CA PRO A 202 53.84 5.06 -11.38
C PRO A 202 52.59 4.40 -10.74
N ALA A 203 52.15 3.26 -11.28
CA ALA A 203 51.04 2.42 -10.77
C ALA A 203 51.40 0.92 -10.71
N SER A 204 50.69 0.16 -9.87
CA SER A 204 50.61 -1.33 -9.79
C SER A 204 49.24 -1.68 -9.15
N THR A 205 48.38 -2.62 -9.57
CA THR A 205 48.52 -4.08 -9.88
C THR A 205 48.80 -4.93 -8.62
N THR A 206 48.21 -6.12 -8.37
CA THR A 206 47.28 -6.97 -9.17
C THR A 206 46.50 -8.00 -8.31
N ALA A 207 45.32 -8.42 -8.79
CA ALA A 207 44.69 -9.77 -8.79
C ALA A 207 44.73 -10.77 -7.59
N ALA A 208 43.65 -11.56 -7.48
CA ALA A 208 43.60 -12.88 -6.83
C ALA A 208 42.75 -13.87 -7.69
N PRO A 209 43.10 -15.17 -7.84
CA PRO A 209 42.49 -16.11 -8.81
C PRO A 209 41.58 -17.22 -8.18
N SER A 210 41.22 -18.25 -8.97
CA SER A 210 40.19 -19.27 -8.67
C SER A 210 40.54 -20.71 -9.14
N GLN A 211 39.83 -21.73 -8.62
CA GLN A 211 39.78 -23.17 -9.03
C GLN A 211 41.10 -23.99 -8.84
N GLU A 212 41.22 -25.34 -8.78
CA GLU A 212 40.40 -26.53 -8.38
C GLU A 212 41.40 -27.72 -8.10
N GLU A 213 41.17 -29.06 -7.99
CA GLU A 213 40.10 -30.02 -8.36
C GLU A 213 40.27 -31.40 -7.60
N ARG A 214 39.22 -32.24 -7.52
CA ARG A 214 39.18 -33.73 -7.24
C ARG A 214 39.59 -34.35 -5.87
N GLY A 215 38.86 -35.42 -5.49
CA GLY A 215 39.32 -36.48 -4.56
C GLY A 215 38.21 -37.47 -4.10
N ALA A 216 38.41 -38.78 -4.23
CA ALA A 216 37.60 -39.87 -3.63
C ALA A 216 38.46 -40.65 -2.59
N THR A 217 38.06 -41.69 -1.82
CA THR A 217 37.02 -42.73 -1.96
C THR A 217 36.86 -43.49 -0.62
N GLN A 218 35.69 -44.09 -0.32
CA GLN A 218 35.46 -45.18 0.68
C GLN A 218 35.83 -44.83 2.16
N ASP A 219 35.53 -45.61 3.22
CA ASP A 219 34.74 -46.85 3.44
C ASP A 219 34.01 -46.72 4.81
N GLY A 220 33.12 -47.64 5.21
CA GLY A 220 32.63 -47.68 6.60
C GLY A 220 31.25 -48.29 6.87
N SER A 221 30.92 -49.46 6.31
CA SER A 221 29.64 -50.12 6.60
C SER A 221 29.54 -50.67 8.04
N GLN A 222 28.34 -50.62 8.65
CA GLN A 222 27.93 -51.67 9.59
C GLN A 222 26.41 -51.90 9.55
N GLN A 223 26.04 -53.18 9.61
CA GLN A 223 24.67 -53.70 9.57
C GLN A 223 24.27 -54.11 11.02
N GLN A 224 23.12 -54.72 11.36
CA GLN A 224 22.11 -55.46 10.61
C GLN A 224 20.87 -55.68 11.52
N GLN A 225 19.77 -56.24 10.95
CA GLN A 225 18.67 -56.94 11.66
C GLN A 225 17.74 -56.11 12.59
N GLN A 226 16.49 -56.51 12.85
CA GLN A 226 15.42 -57.17 12.07
C GLN A 226 14.23 -57.39 13.03
N GLN A 227 13.00 -57.07 12.63
CA GLN A 227 11.84 -57.96 12.82
C GLN A 227 10.57 -57.37 12.18
N GLN A 228 9.72 -58.25 11.65
CA GLN A 228 8.38 -57.91 11.17
C GLN A 228 7.35 -58.31 12.22
N GLN A 229 6.33 -57.48 12.42
CA GLN A 229 5.00 -57.97 12.79
C GLN A 229 3.98 -57.28 11.89
N GLN A 230 3.09 -58.07 11.28
CA GLN A 230 1.93 -57.55 10.57
C GLN A 230 0.80 -57.36 11.57
N GLN A 231 0.18 -56.18 11.55
CA GLN A 231 -1.24 -56.04 11.86
C GLN A 231 -1.92 -55.35 10.68
N ASP A 232 -3.17 -55.73 10.46
CA ASP A 232 -4.01 -55.33 9.33
C ASP A 232 -4.90 -54.13 9.73
N GLN A 233 -5.61 -53.57 8.75
CA GLN A 233 -6.56 -52.46 8.80
C GLN A 233 -5.96 -51.03 8.73
N GLY A 234 -6.65 -50.20 7.95
CA GLY A 234 -6.35 -48.78 7.75
C GLY A 234 -5.57 -48.51 6.47
N THR A 235 -6.28 -48.19 5.38
CA THR A 235 -5.67 -47.42 4.28
C THR A 235 -5.26 -46.06 4.83
N VAL A 236 -3.98 -45.88 5.14
CA VAL A 236 -3.43 -44.57 5.49
C VAL A 236 -3.59 -43.69 4.26
N GLN A 237 -4.62 -42.85 4.29
CA GLN A 237 -4.88 -41.84 3.28
C GLN A 237 -3.67 -40.92 3.28
N SER A 238 -2.86 -40.98 2.22
CA SER A 238 -1.64 -40.19 2.12
C SER A 238 -2.04 -38.73 1.97
N TYR A 239 -2.08 -38.02 3.11
CA TYR A 239 -2.32 -36.59 3.14
C TYR A 239 -1.38 -35.90 2.16
N ALA A 240 -1.92 -34.94 1.40
CA ALA A 240 -1.08 -34.13 0.54
C ALA A 240 0.01 -33.47 1.40
N ALA A 241 1.22 -33.40 0.86
CA ALA A 241 2.18 -32.41 1.35
C ALA A 241 1.75 -31.06 0.79
N LEU A 242 1.93 -29.98 1.56
CA LEU A 242 1.66 -28.60 1.12
C LEU A 242 2.47 -28.19 -0.14
N GLY A 243 3.44 -29.00 -0.55
CA GLY A 243 4.44 -28.63 -1.54
C GLY A 243 5.57 -27.83 -0.88
N LYS A 244 6.41 -27.24 -1.73
CA LYS A 244 7.56 -26.45 -1.29
C LYS A 244 7.17 -24.98 -1.24
N VAL A 245 7.25 -24.38 -0.06
CA VAL A 245 7.14 -22.93 0.14
C VAL A 245 8.36 -22.25 -0.47
N LYS A 246 8.13 -21.26 -1.34
CA LYS A 246 9.15 -20.39 -1.96
C LYS A 246 9.34 -19.11 -1.14
N ALA A 247 8.24 -18.49 -0.75
CA ALA A 247 8.16 -17.32 0.11
C ALA A 247 6.86 -17.35 0.94
N LYS A 248 6.80 -16.55 2.00
CA LYS A 248 5.60 -16.39 2.82
C LYS A 248 5.58 -15.02 3.50
N TYR A 249 4.39 -14.56 3.86
CA TYR A 249 4.16 -13.39 4.69
C TYR A 249 3.01 -13.67 5.67
N GLU A 250 3.06 -13.10 6.87
CA GLU A 250 2.04 -13.30 7.90
C GLU A 250 1.69 -12.01 8.67
N TYR A 251 0.39 -11.72 8.71
CA TYR A 251 -0.24 -10.79 9.63
C TYR A 251 -0.79 -11.60 10.82
N LYS A 252 -0.49 -11.18 12.05
CA LYS A 252 -0.95 -11.81 13.30
C LYS A 252 -1.32 -10.76 14.35
N GLY A 253 -2.26 -11.09 15.24
CA GLY A 253 -2.68 -10.16 16.30
C GLY A 253 -3.21 -8.85 15.70
N LYS A 254 -2.83 -7.70 16.28
CA LYS A 254 -3.26 -6.39 15.78
C LYS A 254 -3.06 -6.21 14.27
N ASN A 255 -1.98 -6.77 13.71
CA ASN A 255 -1.63 -6.63 12.29
C ASN A 255 -2.57 -7.45 11.38
N ALA A 256 -3.19 -8.52 11.90
CA ALA A 256 -4.23 -9.28 11.20
C ALA A 256 -5.60 -8.57 11.25
N GLY A 257 -5.73 -7.45 11.97
CA GLY A 257 -6.99 -6.76 12.21
C GLY A 257 -7.60 -7.02 13.59
N ASN A 258 -6.92 -7.75 14.49
CA ASN A 258 -7.35 -7.98 15.88
C ASN A 258 -7.21 -6.71 16.76
N VAL A 259 -8.00 -5.71 16.42
CA VAL A 259 -8.29 -4.50 17.20
C VAL A 259 -9.78 -4.15 17.01
N PRO A 260 -10.47 -3.61 18.03
CA PRO A 260 -11.78 -3.01 17.83
C PRO A 260 -11.65 -1.82 16.87
N GLY A 261 -12.52 -1.74 15.87
CA GLY A 261 -12.51 -0.65 14.92
C GLY A 261 -13.83 -0.47 14.20
N SER A 262 -13.86 0.45 13.24
CA SER A 262 -15.09 0.76 12.51
C SER A 262 -14.82 1.23 11.09
N TYR A 263 -15.83 1.08 10.25
CA TYR A 263 -15.84 1.55 8.87
C TYR A 263 -17.21 2.14 8.51
N ASN A 264 -17.30 2.86 7.40
CA ASN A 264 -18.55 3.46 6.93
C ASN A 264 -19.12 2.64 5.77
N ARG A 265 -20.13 1.80 6.06
CA ARG A 265 -20.82 0.93 5.10
C ARG A 265 -21.73 1.74 4.19
N VAL A 266 -21.65 1.56 2.87
CA VAL A 266 -22.58 2.19 1.92
C VAL A 266 -23.97 1.56 2.10
N THR A 267 -25.01 2.39 2.22
CA THR A 267 -26.41 1.95 2.35
C THR A 267 -27.28 2.44 1.19
N ASP A 268 -26.94 3.57 0.59
CA ASP A 268 -27.51 4.05 -0.68
C ASP A 268 -26.39 4.54 -1.59
N LEU A 269 -26.24 3.91 -2.75
CA LEU A 269 -25.28 4.31 -3.78
C LEU A 269 -25.68 5.65 -4.44
N GLY A 270 -26.98 5.95 -4.51
CA GLY A 270 -27.55 7.13 -5.15
C GLY A 270 -26.94 8.45 -4.63
N SER A 271 -27.05 8.62 -3.31
CA SER A 271 -26.53 9.74 -2.53
C SER A 271 -25.14 9.51 -1.92
N CYS A 272 -24.60 8.29 -2.06
CA CYS A 272 -23.46 7.79 -1.28
C CYS A 272 -23.67 7.90 0.25
N THR A 273 -24.89 7.65 0.73
CA THR A 273 -25.17 7.58 2.17
C THR A 273 -24.48 6.37 2.78
N LYS A 274 -23.83 6.57 3.94
CA LYS A 274 -23.10 5.53 4.68
C LYS A 274 -23.52 5.49 6.14
N GLU A 275 -23.43 4.32 6.76
CA GLU A 275 -23.64 4.10 8.19
C GLU A 275 -22.35 3.57 8.87
N PRO A 276 -22.07 3.93 10.13
CA PRO A 276 -20.91 3.41 10.84
C PRO A 276 -21.16 1.97 11.33
N VAL A 277 -20.33 1.03 10.87
CA VAL A 277 -20.31 -0.36 11.32
C VAL A 277 -19.14 -0.56 12.27
N GLN A 278 -19.39 -1.13 13.45
CA GLN A 278 -18.35 -1.53 14.41
C GLN A 278 -17.97 -3.00 14.14
N VAL A 279 -16.68 -3.28 14.08
CA VAL A 279 -16.14 -4.64 13.89
C VAL A 279 -15.18 -4.96 15.04
N ASN A 280 -15.30 -6.17 15.57
CA ASN A 280 -14.42 -6.71 16.59
C ASN A 280 -14.15 -8.19 16.26
N SER A 281 -13.07 -8.41 15.52
CA SER A 281 -12.73 -9.67 14.84
C SER A 281 -11.22 -9.85 14.87
N PRO A 282 -10.68 -11.05 15.14
CA PRO A 282 -9.24 -11.28 15.09
C PRO A 282 -8.61 -11.09 13.69
N VAL A 283 -9.42 -11.17 12.63
CA VAL A 283 -9.02 -10.86 11.24
C VAL A 283 -9.61 -9.53 10.72
N GLY A 284 -9.99 -8.63 11.63
CA GLY A 284 -10.57 -7.33 11.30
C GLY A 284 -11.79 -7.45 10.37
N PRO A 285 -11.99 -6.50 9.44
CA PRO A 285 -13.04 -6.59 8.43
C PRO A 285 -12.97 -7.81 7.51
N MET A 286 -11.84 -8.53 7.42
CA MET A 286 -11.73 -9.73 6.58
C MET A 286 -12.49 -10.95 7.16
N CYS A 287 -13.22 -10.82 8.27
CA CYS A 287 -14.23 -11.81 8.68
C CYS A 287 -15.55 -11.72 7.89
N GLU A 288 -15.84 -10.56 7.28
CA GLU A 288 -17.01 -10.37 6.42
C GLU A 288 -16.83 -11.11 5.07
N PRO A 289 -17.85 -11.15 4.19
CA PRO A 289 -17.70 -11.68 2.83
C PRO A 289 -16.64 -10.91 2.03
N VAL A 290 -15.67 -11.61 1.47
CA VAL A 290 -14.58 -11.04 0.65
C VAL A 290 -14.60 -11.58 -0.78
N SER A 291 -13.83 -10.94 -1.66
CA SER A 291 -13.53 -11.47 -2.98
C SER A 291 -12.16 -11.04 -3.51
N LEU A 292 -11.65 -11.77 -4.52
CA LEU A 292 -10.42 -11.45 -5.23
C LEU A 292 -10.66 -10.57 -6.47
N ILE A 293 -9.69 -9.71 -6.73
CA ILE A 293 -9.59 -8.83 -7.88
C ILE A 293 -8.22 -9.02 -8.51
N PHE A 294 -8.17 -8.99 -9.83
CA PHE A 294 -7.02 -9.33 -10.66
C PHE A 294 -6.79 -8.24 -11.70
N ARG A 295 -5.54 -7.84 -11.92
CA ARG A 295 -5.13 -6.84 -12.93
C ARG A 295 -4.02 -7.38 -13.82
N GLY A 296 -4.13 -7.14 -15.13
CA GLY A 296 -3.12 -7.52 -16.13
C GLY A 296 -1.85 -6.66 -16.11
N PRO A 297 -0.73 -7.11 -16.70
CA PRO A 297 -0.54 -8.33 -17.50
C PRO A 297 -0.43 -9.61 -16.65
N LEU A 298 -1.46 -10.46 -16.69
CA LEU A 298 -1.60 -11.61 -15.78
C LEU A 298 -2.26 -12.79 -16.49
N GLU A 299 -1.61 -13.95 -16.41
CA GLU A 299 -2.21 -15.24 -16.77
C GLU A 299 -2.81 -15.89 -15.51
N ILE A 300 -4.02 -16.41 -15.60
CA ILE A 300 -4.74 -17.13 -14.52
C ILE A 300 -5.06 -18.53 -15.03
N HIS A 301 -4.51 -19.55 -14.37
CA HIS A 301 -4.64 -20.95 -14.81
C HIS A 301 -5.70 -21.69 -14.01
N ASN A 302 -5.66 -21.58 -12.68
CA ASN A 302 -6.60 -22.24 -11.77
C ASN A 302 -6.93 -21.33 -10.57
N ILE A 303 -8.17 -21.40 -10.10
CA ILE A 303 -8.60 -20.82 -8.82
C ILE A 303 -9.32 -21.91 -8.01
N ALA A 304 -9.06 -21.97 -6.71
CA ALA A 304 -9.85 -22.76 -5.76
C ALA A 304 -10.11 -21.94 -4.49
N VAL A 305 -11.34 -21.98 -3.98
CA VAL A 305 -11.73 -21.36 -2.71
C VAL A 305 -12.22 -22.45 -1.76
N TYR A 306 -11.74 -22.41 -0.52
CA TYR A 306 -12.07 -23.34 0.55
C TYR A 306 -12.56 -22.56 1.79
N SER A 307 -13.51 -23.09 2.55
CA SER A 307 -14.06 -22.42 3.74
C SER A 307 -14.43 -23.43 4.83
N ASP A 308 -14.12 -23.12 6.09
CA ASP A 308 -14.57 -23.87 7.27
C ASP A 308 -15.61 -23.05 8.03
N GLU A 309 -16.79 -22.90 7.42
CA GLU A 309 -17.93 -22.14 7.99
C GLU A 309 -18.48 -22.73 9.30
N GLY A 310 -18.04 -23.94 9.70
CA GLY A 310 -18.43 -24.59 10.93
C GLY A 310 -17.37 -24.60 12.04
N GLY A 311 -16.13 -24.13 11.77
CA GLY A 311 -14.99 -24.29 12.67
C GLY A 311 -14.67 -25.75 13.02
N ASN A 312 -14.98 -26.69 12.11
CA ASN A 312 -14.96 -28.13 12.37
C ASN A 312 -13.69 -28.83 11.83
N GLY A 313 -12.82 -28.11 11.12
CA GLY A 313 -11.55 -28.64 10.59
C GLY A 313 -11.64 -29.31 9.22
N SER A 314 -12.84 -29.51 8.66
CA SER A 314 -13.03 -29.74 7.23
C SER A 314 -13.01 -28.39 6.52
N TRP A 315 -12.26 -28.31 5.43
CA TRP A 315 -12.15 -27.12 4.60
C TRP A 315 -12.58 -27.50 3.18
N PRO A 316 -13.87 -27.80 2.93
CA PRO A 316 -14.35 -28.19 1.61
C PRO A 316 -14.08 -27.11 0.57
N ARG A 317 -13.81 -27.52 -0.66
CA ARG A 317 -13.71 -26.60 -1.81
C ARG A 317 -15.11 -26.12 -2.16
N VAL A 318 -15.36 -24.84 -1.92
CA VAL A 318 -16.67 -24.20 -2.12
C VAL A 318 -16.83 -23.55 -3.49
N SER A 319 -15.73 -23.26 -4.19
CA SER A 319 -15.71 -22.73 -5.56
C SER A 319 -14.42 -23.13 -6.30
N SER A 320 -14.45 -23.23 -7.63
CA SER A 320 -13.24 -23.42 -8.44
C SER A 320 -13.35 -22.94 -9.89
N TYR A 321 -12.20 -22.75 -10.55
CA TYR A 321 -12.05 -22.43 -11.96
C TYR A 321 -10.80 -23.08 -12.55
N SER A 322 -10.85 -23.50 -13.81
CA SER A 322 -9.68 -23.87 -14.61
C SER A 322 -9.78 -23.33 -16.03
N SER A 323 -8.81 -22.50 -16.45
CA SER A 323 -8.77 -21.95 -17.81
C SER A 323 -8.49 -23.02 -18.87
N LYS A 324 -7.63 -23.98 -18.53
CA LYS A 324 -7.25 -25.12 -19.39
C LYS A 324 -8.45 -26.00 -19.75
N ASP A 325 -9.29 -26.31 -18.76
CA ASP A 325 -10.43 -27.22 -18.95
C ASP A 325 -11.74 -26.46 -19.26
N GLY A 326 -11.73 -25.12 -19.19
CA GLY A 326 -12.89 -24.26 -19.46
C GLY A 326 -14.01 -24.38 -18.42
N THR A 327 -13.66 -24.76 -17.18
CA THR A 327 -14.62 -25.10 -16.13
C THR A 327 -14.71 -24.01 -15.06
N VAL A 328 -15.91 -23.80 -14.54
CA VAL A 328 -16.23 -22.89 -13.42
C VAL A 328 -17.23 -23.61 -12.52
N ASP A 329 -17.03 -23.52 -11.21
CA ASP A 329 -17.90 -24.09 -10.17
C ASP A 329 -18.10 -23.06 -9.04
N ASN A 330 -19.37 -22.79 -8.72
CA ASN A 330 -19.82 -21.77 -7.77
C ASN A 330 -19.03 -20.44 -7.81
N LEU A 331 -18.78 -19.92 -9.00
CA LEU A 331 -18.04 -18.69 -9.23
C LEU A 331 -18.58 -17.97 -10.47
N THR A 332 -18.49 -16.65 -10.51
CA THR A 332 -18.74 -15.84 -11.70
C THR A 332 -17.63 -14.80 -11.88
N PHE A 333 -17.34 -14.42 -13.13
CA PHE A 333 -16.36 -13.39 -13.46
C PHE A 333 -17.06 -12.08 -13.79
N MET A 334 -16.65 -11.02 -13.10
CA MET A 334 -17.25 -9.69 -13.16
C MET A 334 -16.18 -8.62 -13.45
N ASN A 335 -16.59 -7.46 -13.94
CA ASN A 335 -15.78 -6.24 -13.99
C ASN A 335 -16.66 -5.00 -13.81
N ASN A 336 -16.04 -3.83 -13.60
CA ASN A 336 -16.79 -2.60 -13.29
C ASN A 336 -17.17 -1.83 -14.58
N LYS A 337 -17.67 -2.54 -15.61
CA LYS A 337 -18.01 -1.96 -16.92
C LYS A 337 -19.52 -1.84 -17.17
N ASN A 338 -20.35 -2.22 -16.21
CA ASN A 338 -21.80 -2.14 -16.27
C ASN A 338 -22.28 -0.75 -15.81
N ILE A 339 -21.82 0.29 -16.50
CA ILE A 339 -22.04 1.69 -16.12
C ILE A 339 -23.54 2.04 -16.18
N ASP A 340 -24.10 2.53 -15.07
CA ASP A 340 -25.44 3.11 -15.01
C ASP A 340 -25.48 4.47 -15.75
N TYR A 341 -25.62 4.43 -17.07
CA TYR A 341 -25.75 5.60 -17.93
C TYR A 341 -26.99 6.46 -17.65
N SER A 342 -27.89 6.09 -16.73
CA SER A 342 -29.01 6.95 -16.32
C SER A 342 -28.54 8.15 -15.48
N GLY A 343 -27.32 8.10 -14.93
CA GLY A 343 -26.76 9.16 -14.09
C GLY A 343 -27.41 9.27 -12.71
N GLN A 344 -28.11 8.23 -12.26
CA GLN A 344 -28.84 8.21 -10.98
C GLN A 344 -28.13 7.40 -9.88
N ASN A 345 -26.96 6.80 -10.19
CA ASN A 345 -26.16 5.97 -9.28
C ASN A 345 -26.99 4.85 -8.61
N LYS A 346 -27.94 4.25 -9.34
CA LYS A 346 -28.91 3.30 -8.77
C LYS A 346 -28.44 1.85 -8.77
N HIS A 347 -27.39 1.56 -9.52
CA HIS A 347 -26.78 0.24 -9.65
C HIS A 347 -25.27 0.39 -9.57
N GLY A 348 -24.59 -0.56 -8.92
CA GLY A 348 -23.14 -0.63 -8.93
C GLY A 348 -22.60 -0.82 -10.35
N PRO A 349 -21.34 -0.45 -10.61
CA PRO A 349 -20.73 -0.61 -11.94
C PRO A 349 -20.43 -2.08 -12.27
N GLN A 350 -20.69 -3.03 -11.36
CA GLN A 350 -20.42 -4.45 -11.53
C GLN A 350 -21.36 -5.09 -12.58
N GLY A 351 -20.78 -5.89 -13.47
CA GLY A 351 -21.49 -6.81 -14.36
C GLY A 351 -20.55 -7.89 -14.89
N TYR A 352 -21.06 -8.85 -15.64
CA TYR A 352 -20.25 -9.98 -16.13
C TYR A 352 -19.11 -9.50 -17.02
N ALA A 353 -17.93 -10.10 -16.84
CA ALA A 353 -16.78 -9.84 -17.70
C ALA A 353 -16.93 -10.55 -19.05
N SER A 354 -16.40 -9.96 -20.12
CA SER A 354 -16.08 -10.71 -21.34
C SER A 354 -15.07 -11.81 -21.04
N ALA A 355 -14.97 -12.81 -21.92
CA ALA A 355 -14.02 -13.92 -21.75
C ALA A 355 -12.57 -13.45 -21.60
N ASP A 356 -12.21 -12.26 -22.07
CA ASP A 356 -10.88 -11.65 -21.96
C ASP A 356 -10.82 -10.42 -21.02
N GLY A 357 -11.87 -10.19 -20.22
CA GLY A 357 -12.01 -9.10 -19.26
C GLY A 357 -12.13 -7.68 -19.83
N LYS A 358 -11.90 -7.47 -21.13
CA LYS A 358 -11.80 -6.13 -21.74
C LYS A 358 -13.13 -5.38 -21.80
N ASP A 359 -14.24 -6.10 -21.88
CA ASP A 359 -15.58 -5.58 -22.08
C ASP A 359 -16.59 -6.21 -21.11
N LYS A 360 -17.86 -5.77 -21.18
CA LYS A 360 -18.99 -6.39 -20.48
C LYS A 360 -19.52 -7.57 -21.31
N ALA A 361 -19.95 -8.63 -20.64
CA ALA A 361 -20.87 -9.65 -21.18
C ALA A 361 -22.30 -9.46 -20.63
N ASP A 362 -23.30 -9.94 -21.37
CA ASP A 362 -24.70 -9.91 -20.93
C ASP A 362 -25.11 -11.10 -20.05
N GLU A 363 -24.27 -12.15 -20.01
CA GLU A 363 -24.48 -13.38 -19.23
C GLU A 363 -23.15 -13.91 -18.64
N PRO A 364 -23.18 -14.74 -17.56
CA PRO A 364 -21.99 -15.30 -16.94
C PRO A 364 -21.09 -16.02 -17.94
N THR A 365 -19.89 -15.49 -18.15
CA THR A 365 -18.96 -15.97 -19.18
C THR A 365 -17.73 -16.60 -18.53
N VAL A 366 -17.28 -17.74 -19.07
CA VAL A 366 -16.03 -18.38 -18.62
C VAL A 366 -14.84 -17.54 -19.08
N PHE A 367 -13.99 -17.13 -18.14
CA PHE A 367 -12.78 -16.37 -18.42
C PHE A 367 -11.73 -17.22 -19.15
N SER A 368 -10.98 -16.63 -20.07
CA SER A 368 -9.97 -17.28 -20.92
C SER A 368 -8.68 -17.61 -20.19
N GLY A 369 -8.40 -16.91 -19.08
CA GLY A 369 -7.16 -17.01 -18.33
C GLY A 369 -6.11 -15.97 -18.67
N GLU A 370 -6.41 -14.92 -19.45
CA GLU A 370 -5.43 -13.85 -19.79
C GLU A 370 -6.01 -12.44 -19.61
N LEU A 371 -5.38 -11.64 -18.74
CA LEU A 371 -5.61 -10.20 -18.58
C LEU A 371 -4.48 -9.42 -19.24
N ALA A 372 -4.83 -8.54 -20.19
CA ALA A 372 -3.86 -7.69 -20.88
C ALA A 372 -3.41 -6.48 -20.04
N GLU A 373 -2.21 -5.98 -20.34
CA GLU A 373 -1.69 -4.70 -19.83
C GLU A 373 -2.51 -3.50 -20.32
N ALA A 374 -2.35 -2.36 -19.63
CA ALA A 374 -2.75 -1.05 -20.11
C ALA A 374 -2.16 -0.72 -21.50
N SER A 375 -3.02 -0.32 -22.44
CA SER A 375 -2.62 0.22 -23.74
C SER A 375 -2.32 1.72 -23.70
N ASP A 376 -2.72 2.44 -22.64
CA ASP A 376 -2.41 3.85 -22.41
C ASP A 376 -2.50 4.22 -20.91
N PRO A 377 -1.48 3.85 -20.11
CA PRO A 377 -1.47 4.12 -18.66
C PRO A 377 -1.49 5.60 -18.28
N THR A 378 -1.40 6.53 -19.25
CA THR A 378 -1.57 7.97 -18.97
C THR A 378 -3.03 8.34 -18.67
N LYS A 379 -4.00 7.47 -19.00
CA LYS A 379 -5.44 7.65 -18.76
C LYS A 379 -5.85 7.36 -17.30
N ILE A 380 -5.15 7.97 -16.34
CA ILE A 380 -5.46 7.90 -14.91
C ILE A 380 -6.92 8.30 -14.68
N GLY A 381 -7.67 7.48 -13.94
CA GLY A 381 -9.10 7.67 -13.69
C GLY A 381 -10.05 7.10 -14.75
N GLY A 382 -9.54 6.41 -15.77
CA GLY A 382 -10.37 5.77 -16.83
C GLY A 382 -11.24 4.58 -16.41
N GLY A 383 -11.27 4.21 -15.12
CA GLY A 383 -11.89 2.98 -14.62
C GLY A 383 -11.11 1.72 -15.02
N PRO A 384 -11.65 0.50 -14.79
CA PRO A 384 -11.01 -0.74 -15.20
C PRO A 384 -11.16 -0.99 -16.70
N GLY A 385 -10.07 -1.37 -17.37
CA GLY A 385 -10.11 -1.72 -18.78
C GLY A 385 -8.81 -1.56 -19.53
N ILE A 386 -8.82 -1.92 -20.81
CA ILE A 386 -7.62 -1.96 -21.66
C ILE A 386 -6.86 -0.62 -21.73
N SER A 387 -7.44 0.54 -21.40
CA SER A 387 -6.68 1.78 -21.25
C SER A 387 -5.68 1.74 -20.09
N THR A 388 -6.10 1.23 -18.95
CA THR A 388 -5.54 1.44 -17.60
C THR A 388 -4.96 0.16 -16.99
N GLY A 389 -5.31 -0.99 -17.57
CA GLY A 389 -5.05 -2.33 -17.06
C GLY A 389 -6.37 -3.11 -17.13
N VAL A 390 -6.37 -4.28 -17.78
CA VAL A 390 -7.60 -5.10 -17.78
C VAL A 390 -7.77 -5.68 -16.38
N GLU A 391 -8.90 -5.38 -15.76
CA GLU A 391 -9.25 -5.82 -14.41
C GLU A 391 -10.53 -6.63 -14.42
N ILE A 392 -10.53 -7.72 -13.65
CA ILE A 392 -11.72 -8.51 -13.32
C ILE A 392 -11.74 -8.79 -11.82
N ASN A 393 -12.94 -8.93 -11.26
CA ASN A 393 -13.16 -9.52 -9.96
C ASN A 393 -13.93 -10.84 -10.13
N ILE A 394 -13.69 -11.79 -9.24
CA ILE A 394 -14.58 -12.96 -9.12
C ILE A 394 -15.68 -12.65 -8.11
N MET A 395 -16.78 -13.40 -8.11
CA MET A 395 -17.73 -13.50 -7.00
C MET A 395 -18.22 -14.97 -6.94
N THR A 396 -19.00 -15.35 -5.93
CA THR A 396 -19.64 -16.69 -5.88
C THR A 396 -20.65 -16.88 -7.02
N GLY A 397 -21.17 -18.09 -7.19
CA GLY A 397 -22.28 -18.37 -8.12
C GLY A 397 -23.66 -17.90 -7.62
N GLU A 398 -23.76 -17.41 -6.37
CA GLU A 398 -25.03 -17.03 -5.75
C GLU A 398 -25.27 -15.51 -5.78
N LYS A 399 -26.45 -15.08 -6.25
CA LYS A 399 -26.83 -13.66 -6.25
C LYS A 399 -27.12 -13.11 -4.85
N CYS A 400 -26.89 -11.81 -4.67
CA CYS A 400 -27.45 -11.06 -3.55
C CYS A 400 -28.99 -11.05 -3.66
N ASN A 401 -29.69 -11.38 -2.57
CA ASN A 401 -31.16 -11.40 -2.48
C ASN A 401 -31.67 -10.47 -1.37
N GLY A 402 -31.02 -9.30 -1.21
CA GLY A 402 -31.25 -8.38 -0.10
C GLY A 402 -30.58 -8.80 1.22
N ASP A 403 -29.68 -9.79 1.15
CA ASP A 403 -28.97 -10.41 2.28
C ASP A 403 -27.44 -10.14 2.27
N CYS A 404 -26.92 -9.54 1.20
CA CYS A 404 -25.55 -9.02 1.15
C CYS A 404 -25.36 -7.82 2.09
N LEU A 405 -24.15 -7.63 2.62
CA LEU A 405 -23.85 -6.53 3.51
C LEU A 405 -23.81 -5.20 2.75
N GLY A 406 -24.59 -4.21 3.19
CA GLY A 406 -24.61 -2.87 2.61
C GLY A 406 -25.43 -2.78 1.33
N PHE A 407 -25.11 -1.79 0.49
CA PHE A 407 -25.75 -1.64 -0.82
C PHE A 407 -25.43 -2.84 -1.72
N SER A 408 -26.47 -3.42 -2.32
CA SER A 408 -26.39 -4.34 -3.46
C SER A 408 -27.66 -4.21 -4.31
N GLY A 409 -27.55 -4.54 -5.60
CA GLY A 409 -28.65 -4.53 -6.58
C GLY A 409 -28.66 -5.78 -7.47
N ASP A 410 -29.55 -5.77 -8.47
CA ASP A 410 -29.97 -6.97 -9.23
C ASP A 410 -28.84 -7.75 -9.96
N ASN A 411 -27.66 -7.17 -10.13
CA ASN A 411 -26.50 -7.78 -10.80
C ASN A 411 -25.42 -8.30 -9.83
N ASP A 412 -25.56 -8.04 -8.53
CA ASP A 412 -24.55 -8.35 -7.54
C ASP A 412 -24.63 -9.80 -7.04
N TYR A 413 -23.46 -10.34 -6.70
CA TYR A 413 -23.25 -11.72 -6.24
C TYR A 413 -22.59 -11.75 -4.86
N LYS A 414 -22.78 -12.81 -4.08
CA LYS A 414 -22.17 -12.92 -2.76
C LYS A 414 -20.65 -13.09 -2.87
N GLY A 415 -19.91 -12.54 -1.91
CA GLY A 415 -18.52 -12.92 -1.65
C GLY A 415 -18.44 -14.12 -0.70
N TRP A 416 -17.24 -14.64 -0.48
CA TRP A 416 -17.01 -15.76 0.45
C TRP A 416 -16.88 -15.25 1.88
N GLY A 417 -17.84 -15.61 2.73
CA GLY A 417 -17.92 -15.23 4.15
C GLY A 417 -17.20 -16.19 5.09
N GLY A 418 -17.51 -16.11 6.38
CA GLY A 418 -16.93 -16.93 7.44
C GLY A 418 -15.54 -16.44 7.90
N GLY A 419 -15.18 -16.75 9.14
CA GLY A 419 -13.89 -16.37 9.74
C GLY A 419 -12.70 -17.20 9.23
N LYS A 420 -12.96 -18.40 8.71
CA LYS A 420 -11.97 -19.35 8.18
C LYS A 420 -12.17 -19.58 6.69
N LYS A 421 -11.32 -18.98 5.85
CA LYS A 421 -11.38 -19.14 4.39
C LYS A 421 -10.00 -19.07 3.74
N ALA A 422 -9.80 -19.85 2.68
CA ALA A 422 -8.54 -19.96 1.96
C ALA A 422 -8.77 -19.86 0.45
N PHE A 423 -8.01 -18.97 -0.20
CA PHE A 423 -8.01 -18.78 -1.64
C PHE A 423 -6.69 -19.26 -2.22
N VAL A 424 -6.74 -20.04 -3.29
CA VAL A 424 -5.57 -20.58 -3.98
C VAL A 424 -5.64 -20.20 -5.45
N THR A 425 -4.63 -19.51 -5.95
CA THR A 425 -4.56 -19.06 -7.35
C THR A 425 -3.26 -19.55 -7.99
N GLU A 426 -3.38 -20.24 -9.12
CA GLU A 426 -2.25 -20.48 -10.01
C GLU A 426 -2.23 -19.39 -11.07
N VAL A 427 -1.17 -18.59 -11.07
CA VAL A 427 -1.01 -17.45 -11.96
C VAL A 427 0.40 -17.36 -12.54
N LYS A 428 0.57 -16.56 -13.59
CA LYS A 428 1.88 -16.10 -14.08
C LYS A 428 1.80 -14.60 -14.32
N MET A 429 2.84 -13.87 -13.92
CA MET A 429 2.89 -12.40 -13.94
C MET A 429 3.92 -11.93 -14.99
N PRO A 430 3.69 -12.19 -16.29
CA PRO A 430 4.64 -11.90 -17.35
C PRO A 430 5.00 -10.41 -17.39
N LYS A 431 6.18 -10.07 -17.93
CA LYS A 431 6.58 -8.68 -18.09
C LYS A 431 5.70 -7.97 -19.11
N GLY A 432 5.11 -6.87 -18.67
CA GLY A 432 4.55 -5.85 -19.53
C GLY A 432 5.61 -4.91 -20.08
N THR A 433 5.15 -3.72 -20.46
CA THR A 433 5.89 -2.65 -21.11
C THR A 433 5.80 -1.38 -20.27
N THR A 434 4.61 -0.80 -20.18
CA THR A 434 4.24 0.26 -19.24
C THR A 434 2.74 0.08 -18.91
N PRO A 435 2.34 0.02 -17.63
CA PRO A 435 3.12 0.33 -16.44
C PRO A 435 3.86 -0.88 -15.84
N ASP A 436 3.64 -2.09 -16.37
CA ASP A 436 4.09 -3.38 -15.82
C ASP A 436 3.63 -3.63 -14.37
N GLN A 437 2.32 -3.54 -14.14
CA GLN A 437 1.68 -3.61 -12.80
C GLN A 437 0.59 -4.69 -12.66
N PRO A 438 0.89 -5.98 -12.89
CA PRO A 438 -0.07 -7.02 -12.53
C PRO A 438 -0.31 -7.07 -11.02
N ALA A 439 -1.52 -7.47 -10.64
CA ALA A 439 -1.93 -7.51 -9.24
C ALA A 439 -2.92 -8.62 -8.95
N ILE A 440 -2.83 -9.15 -7.73
CA ILE A 440 -3.90 -9.88 -7.03
C ILE A 440 -4.11 -9.18 -5.70
N TRP A 441 -5.34 -8.75 -5.44
CA TRP A 441 -5.74 -8.18 -4.17
C TRP A 441 -7.15 -8.65 -3.79
N MET A 442 -7.53 -8.41 -2.55
CA MET A 442 -8.77 -8.83 -1.95
C MET A 442 -9.49 -7.65 -1.33
N LEU A 443 -10.79 -7.53 -1.62
CA LEU A 443 -11.67 -6.54 -1.02
C LEU A 443 -12.83 -7.23 -0.33
N ASN A 444 -13.41 -6.54 0.66
CA ASN A 444 -14.74 -6.85 1.16
C ASN A 444 -15.77 -6.73 0.02
N ALA A 445 -16.64 -7.72 -0.13
CA ALA A 445 -17.53 -7.87 -1.28
C ALA A 445 -18.41 -6.65 -1.55
N GLN A 446 -18.82 -5.94 -0.48
CA GLN A 446 -19.67 -4.74 -0.56
C GLN A 446 -18.96 -3.55 -1.25
N VAL A 447 -17.63 -3.57 -1.40
CA VAL A 447 -16.86 -2.61 -2.22
C VAL A 447 -17.16 -2.80 -3.70
N MET A 448 -17.41 -4.05 -4.12
CA MET A 448 -17.66 -4.40 -5.53
C MET A 448 -19.12 -4.12 -5.91
N HIS A 449 -20.06 -4.37 -4.98
CA HIS A 449 -21.49 -4.07 -5.13
C HIS A 449 -21.78 -2.56 -5.25
N SER A 450 -21.00 -1.75 -4.53
CA SER A 450 -21.20 -0.30 -4.46
C SER A 450 -20.45 0.43 -5.59
N ASN A 451 -19.19 0.80 -5.39
CA ASN A 451 -18.29 1.29 -6.45
C ASN A 451 -16.84 1.28 -5.98
N GLN A 452 -16.05 0.31 -6.46
CA GLN A 452 -14.63 0.10 -6.11
C GLN A 452 -13.76 1.38 -6.20
N TYR A 453 -14.04 2.26 -7.16
CA TYR A 453 -13.25 3.48 -7.41
C TYR A 453 -14.01 4.78 -7.11
N GLY A 454 -15.06 4.70 -6.28
CA GLY A 454 -15.87 5.86 -5.89
C GLY A 454 -16.57 5.66 -4.55
N CYS A 455 -17.90 5.53 -4.56
CA CYS A 455 -18.65 5.31 -3.34
C CYS A 455 -18.52 3.86 -2.86
N ASN A 456 -17.58 3.59 -1.96
CA ASN A 456 -17.43 2.31 -1.26
C ASN A 456 -17.11 2.51 0.24
N CYS A 457 -16.90 1.40 0.95
CA CYS A 457 -16.53 1.37 2.36
C CYS A 457 -15.01 1.27 2.65
N ARG A 458 -14.15 1.06 1.64
CA ARG A 458 -12.69 1.05 1.82
C ARG A 458 -12.20 2.46 2.15
N GLY A 459 -12.58 3.44 1.33
CA GLY A 459 -11.99 4.78 1.37
C GLY A 459 -10.91 4.96 0.30
N MET A 460 -9.81 5.64 0.63
CA MET A 460 -8.69 5.90 -0.29
C MET A 460 -7.36 5.94 0.47
N GLY A 461 -6.29 5.46 -0.17
CA GLY A 461 -4.94 5.46 0.39
C GLY A 461 -4.81 4.52 1.60
N PRO A 462 -4.06 4.90 2.66
CA PRO A 462 -3.82 4.04 3.82
C PRO A 462 -5.09 3.80 4.67
N VAL A 463 -6.12 4.63 4.51
CA VAL A 463 -7.44 4.38 5.10
C VAL A 463 -8.08 3.21 4.36
N GLY A 464 -8.09 2.04 5.00
CA GLY A 464 -8.62 0.81 4.43
C GLY A 464 -10.08 0.50 4.76
N GLY A 465 -10.68 1.16 5.75
CA GLY A 465 -12.11 1.06 6.06
C GLY A 465 -12.57 -0.38 6.27
N CYS A 466 -13.44 -0.87 5.39
CA CYS A 466 -13.95 -2.25 5.39
C CYS A 466 -12.98 -3.32 4.86
N GLY A 467 -11.72 -2.97 4.57
CA GLY A 467 -10.63 -3.90 4.28
C GLY A 467 -10.22 -3.95 2.81
N GLU A 468 -8.92 -3.78 2.58
CA GLU A 468 -8.20 -4.13 1.35
C GLU A 468 -6.92 -4.90 1.71
N LEU A 469 -6.72 -6.07 1.14
CA LEU A 469 -5.53 -6.91 1.31
C LEU A 469 -4.88 -7.16 -0.05
N ASP A 470 -3.72 -6.54 -0.29
CA ASP A 470 -2.89 -6.87 -1.45
C ASP A 470 -2.23 -8.23 -1.18
N ILE A 471 -2.39 -9.17 -2.11
CA ILE A 471 -1.86 -10.54 -1.98
C ILE A 471 -0.55 -10.68 -2.73
N ALA A 472 -0.52 -10.14 -3.94
CA ALA A 472 0.66 -10.09 -4.79
C ALA A 472 0.49 -8.95 -5.81
N GLU A 473 0.81 -7.72 -5.43
CA GLU A 473 0.79 -6.55 -6.34
C GLU A 473 2.20 -6.13 -6.78
N VAL A 474 2.35 -5.67 -8.02
CA VAL A 474 3.57 -5.01 -8.51
C VAL A 474 3.37 -3.48 -8.48
N ILE A 475 3.81 -2.84 -7.40
CA ILE A 475 3.66 -1.39 -7.14
C ILE A 475 4.80 -0.53 -7.70
N GLU A 476 4.55 0.76 -7.91
CA GLU A 476 5.47 1.73 -8.54
C GLU A 476 6.56 2.29 -7.64
N THR A 477 6.44 2.12 -6.32
CA THR A 477 7.57 2.38 -5.40
C THR A 477 8.75 1.45 -5.70
N ASN A 478 8.51 0.24 -6.22
CA ASN A 478 9.55 -0.61 -6.79
C ASN A 478 9.70 -0.36 -8.30
N ILE A 479 10.54 0.62 -8.65
CA ILE A 479 10.91 1.00 -10.03
C ILE A 479 11.37 -0.20 -10.89
N LYS A 480 11.90 -1.28 -10.29
CA LYS A 480 12.35 -2.47 -11.04
C LYS A 480 11.25 -3.44 -11.43
N ARG A 481 10.06 -3.33 -10.84
CA ARG A 481 8.91 -4.25 -11.04
C ARG A 481 9.25 -5.73 -10.77
N ASP A 482 10.27 -6.00 -9.95
CA ASP A 482 10.93 -7.30 -9.78
C ASP A 482 10.51 -8.10 -8.55
N LYS A 483 9.52 -7.59 -7.82
CA LYS A 483 8.94 -8.19 -6.62
C LYS A 483 7.42 -8.03 -6.62
N VAL A 484 6.76 -8.86 -5.82
CA VAL A 484 5.35 -8.72 -5.46
C VAL A 484 5.20 -8.22 -4.02
N THR A 485 4.14 -7.46 -3.82
CA THR A 485 3.81 -6.75 -2.58
C THR A 485 2.60 -7.36 -1.89
N THR A 486 2.59 -7.25 -0.56
CA THR A 486 1.41 -7.40 0.27
C THR A 486 1.28 -6.23 1.25
N HIS A 487 0.06 -5.73 1.41
CA HIS A 487 -0.33 -4.73 2.38
C HIS A 487 -1.74 -5.06 2.88
N TYR A 488 -2.03 -4.89 4.17
CA TYR A 488 -3.40 -5.02 4.69
C TYR A 488 -3.88 -3.69 5.26
N TYR A 489 -4.71 -2.99 4.50
CA TYR A 489 -5.35 -1.74 4.91
C TYR A 489 -6.71 -2.04 5.55
N PHE A 490 -6.97 -1.49 6.74
CA PHE A 490 -8.27 -1.60 7.42
C PHE A 490 -8.53 -0.42 8.35
N TYR A 491 -9.81 -0.20 8.69
CA TYR A 491 -10.31 0.90 9.53
C TYR A 491 -9.75 2.28 9.11
N ASP A 492 -9.00 2.95 10.00
CA ASP A 492 -8.42 4.28 9.82
C ASP A 492 -6.97 4.26 9.31
N GLY A 493 -6.39 3.09 9.06
CA GLY A 493 -4.99 2.94 8.64
C GLY A 493 -3.95 3.06 9.76
N THR A 494 -4.35 3.14 11.03
CA THR A 494 -3.40 3.31 12.16
C THR A 494 -2.54 2.07 12.44
N VAL A 495 -2.90 0.89 11.91
CA VAL A 495 -2.09 -0.32 11.98
C VAL A 495 -1.38 -0.53 10.64
N LEU A 496 -0.06 -0.32 10.63
CA LEU A 496 0.79 -0.44 9.44
C LEU A 496 1.25 -1.89 9.21
N SER A 497 1.38 -2.30 7.94
CA SER A 497 1.88 -3.62 7.56
C SER A 497 3.33 -3.87 8.02
N PRO A 498 3.63 -4.96 8.74
CA PRO A 498 4.96 -5.19 9.32
C PRO A 498 6.04 -5.51 8.27
N GLY A 499 7.12 -4.74 8.24
CA GLY A 499 8.26 -5.00 7.34
C GLY A 499 8.13 -4.46 5.92
N GLY A 500 7.00 -3.82 5.59
CA GLY A 500 6.78 -3.13 4.33
C GLY A 500 6.50 -4.02 3.13
N ASP A 501 6.23 -3.35 2.02
CA ASP A 501 5.46 -3.86 0.89
C ASP A 501 5.96 -5.18 0.28
N ASN A 502 7.24 -5.25 -0.10
CA ASN A 502 7.74 -6.21 -1.09
C ASN A 502 8.22 -7.55 -0.46
N PHE A 503 7.33 -8.54 -0.32
CA PHE A 503 7.62 -9.80 0.38
C PHE A 503 8.32 -10.89 -0.44
N ALA A 504 8.11 -10.97 -1.76
CA ALA A 504 8.66 -12.05 -2.60
C ALA A 504 9.16 -11.56 -3.97
N PRO A 505 10.15 -12.23 -4.61
CA PRO A 505 10.52 -11.97 -6.00
C PRO A 505 9.38 -12.32 -6.96
N ARG A 506 9.15 -11.50 -7.99
CA ARG A 506 8.14 -11.77 -9.01
C ARG A 506 8.63 -12.84 -9.99
N SER A 507 7.83 -13.87 -10.24
CA SER A 507 8.06 -14.79 -11.37
C SER A 507 7.38 -14.27 -12.64
N TYR A 508 8.18 -14.07 -13.69
CA TYR A 508 7.69 -13.66 -15.01
C TYR A 508 7.40 -14.84 -15.93
N ASP A 509 8.26 -15.86 -15.85
CA ASP A 509 8.35 -16.92 -16.87
C ASP A 509 7.80 -18.27 -16.39
N SER A 510 7.45 -18.38 -15.09
CA SER A 510 6.82 -19.58 -14.51
C SER A 510 5.46 -19.26 -13.91
N ASN A 511 4.60 -20.27 -13.90
CA ASN A 511 3.44 -20.32 -13.02
C ASN A 511 3.92 -20.24 -11.56
N THR A 512 3.08 -19.66 -10.71
CA THR A 512 3.30 -19.42 -9.29
C THR A 512 1.97 -19.64 -8.58
N ILE A 513 2.00 -20.40 -7.48
CA ILE A 513 0.83 -20.56 -6.63
C ILE A 513 0.89 -19.51 -5.52
N TYR A 514 -0.14 -18.67 -5.42
CA TYR A 514 -0.39 -17.89 -4.21
C TYR A 514 -1.55 -18.54 -3.45
N LEU A 515 -1.31 -18.85 -2.17
CA LEU A 515 -2.34 -19.28 -1.24
C LEU A 515 -2.50 -18.24 -0.15
N THR A 516 -3.71 -17.67 -0.04
CA THR A 516 -4.09 -16.71 1.00
C THR A 516 -5.02 -17.40 2.00
N LEU A 517 -4.56 -17.58 3.23
CA LEU A 517 -5.32 -18.11 4.35
C LEU A 517 -5.79 -16.95 5.24
N ILE A 518 -7.08 -16.91 5.55
CA ILE A 518 -7.69 -16.07 6.58
C ILE A 518 -8.24 -17.01 7.66
N ASP A 519 -7.86 -16.77 8.91
CA ASP A 519 -8.29 -17.55 10.06
C ASP A 519 -8.50 -16.65 11.29
N ASP A 520 -9.75 -16.52 11.72
CA ASP A 520 -10.19 -15.74 12.88
C ASP A 520 -9.92 -16.40 14.25
N SER A 521 -9.27 -17.57 14.28
CA SER A 521 -9.00 -18.28 15.54
C SER A 521 -7.86 -17.65 16.36
N ASN A 522 -8.01 -17.73 17.69
CA ASN A 522 -7.06 -17.20 18.67
C ASN A 522 -6.84 -15.68 18.46
N ASP A 523 -5.59 -15.25 18.26
CA ASP A 523 -5.25 -13.85 18.01
C ASP A 523 -5.42 -13.42 16.55
N GLY A 524 -5.87 -14.30 15.66
CA GLY A 524 -6.08 -14.03 14.24
C GLY A 524 -4.83 -14.19 13.38
N LEU A 525 -5.03 -14.71 12.16
CA LEU A 525 -4.00 -14.95 11.16
C LEU A 525 -4.52 -14.59 9.76
N ILE A 526 -3.77 -13.74 9.05
CA ILE A 526 -3.86 -13.63 7.59
C ILE A 526 -2.47 -14.00 7.05
N LYS A 527 -2.38 -15.04 6.22
CA LYS A 527 -1.11 -15.60 5.74
C LYS A 527 -1.12 -15.78 4.24
N ILE A 528 -0.10 -15.26 3.57
CA ILE A 528 0.12 -15.42 2.14
C ILE A 528 1.33 -16.32 1.95
N VAL A 529 1.17 -17.38 1.16
CA VAL A 529 2.19 -18.40 0.94
C VAL A 529 2.38 -18.60 -0.56
N GLU A 530 3.63 -18.46 -1.02
CA GLU A 530 4.03 -18.77 -2.39
C GLU A 530 4.48 -20.24 -2.45
N LEU A 531 3.82 -21.07 -3.27
CA LEU A 531 4.16 -22.50 -3.41
C LEU A 531 4.70 -22.81 -4.82
N GLU A 532 5.59 -23.79 -4.91
CA GLU A 532 6.11 -24.28 -6.20
C GLU A 532 5.07 -25.09 -7.00
N SER A 533 4.11 -25.73 -6.33
CA SER A 533 2.98 -26.45 -6.94
C SER A 533 1.86 -26.69 -5.91
N PHE A 534 0.66 -27.01 -6.41
CA PHE A 534 -0.53 -27.32 -5.61
C PHE A 534 -1.46 -28.26 -6.38
N ASP A 535 -2.14 -29.18 -5.68
CA ASP A 535 -3.09 -30.11 -6.31
C ASP A 535 -4.51 -29.51 -6.36
N PHE A 536 -4.89 -28.96 -7.50
CA PHE A 536 -6.25 -28.44 -7.75
C PHE A 536 -7.31 -29.54 -7.95
N SER A 537 -6.95 -30.83 -7.92
CA SER A 537 -7.95 -31.92 -7.90
C SER A 537 -8.53 -32.16 -6.50
N GLN A 538 -7.86 -31.72 -5.43
CA GLN A 538 -8.34 -31.94 -4.06
C GLN A 538 -9.61 -31.14 -3.75
N THR A 539 -10.52 -31.74 -2.98
CA THR A 539 -11.84 -31.19 -2.64
C THR A 539 -11.97 -30.75 -1.18
N ASP A 540 -10.93 -30.94 -0.37
CA ASP A 540 -10.84 -30.48 1.02
C ASP A 540 -9.39 -30.10 1.36
N LEU A 541 -9.19 -28.98 2.06
CA LEU A 541 -7.88 -28.41 2.44
C LEU A 541 -7.45 -28.76 3.88
N GLY A 542 -8.30 -29.42 4.69
CA GLY A 542 -8.10 -29.61 6.13
C GLY A 542 -6.83 -30.40 6.48
N SER A 543 -6.42 -31.34 5.61
CA SER A 543 -5.14 -32.06 5.76
C SER A 543 -3.89 -31.20 5.50
N LEU A 544 -4.05 -30.07 4.81
CA LEU A 544 -3.03 -29.05 4.59
C LEU A 544 -3.12 -27.89 5.58
N TYR A 545 -4.28 -27.63 6.20
CA TYR A 545 -4.51 -26.48 7.07
C TYR A 545 -3.46 -26.32 8.19
N GLN A 546 -3.11 -27.39 8.93
CA GLN A 546 -2.07 -27.28 9.97
C GLN A 546 -0.68 -27.03 9.37
N GLN A 547 -0.35 -27.67 8.24
CA GLN A 547 0.90 -27.39 7.51
C GLN A 547 0.95 -25.92 7.06
N LEU A 548 -0.18 -25.35 6.66
CA LEU A 548 -0.33 -23.95 6.25
C LEU A 548 -0.18 -22.97 7.40
N VAL A 549 -0.69 -23.29 8.59
CA VAL A 549 -0.47 -22.48 9.80
C VAL A 549 1.01 -22.48 10.17
N ASP A 550 1.66 -23.65 10.18
CA ASP A 550 3.01 -23.84 10.72
C ASP A 550 4.16 -23.46 9.76
N CYS A 551 3.95 -23.46 8.44
CA CYS A 551 5.02 -23.31 7.44
C CYS A 551 5.76 -21.97 7.43
#